data_AF-A0A969ZPT4-F1
#
_entry.id   AF-A0A969ZPT4-F1
#
_cell.length_a   1.000
_cell.length_b   1.000
_cell.length_c   1.000
_cell.angle_alpha   90.00
_cell.angle_beta   90.00
_cell.angle_gamma   90.00
#
_symmetry.space_group_name_H-M   'P 1'
#
loop_
_entity.id
_entity.type
_entity.pdbx_description
1 polymer ?
#
loop_
_entity_poly.entity_id
_entity_poly.type
_entity_poly.pdbx_seq_one_letter_code
_entity_poly.pdbx_strand_id
1 'polypeptide(L)'
;MKNPKKRKKSKNNRIFKLILLLFIGYFVITMYQQKCEMELLRQQEAEYMEKIEQRKKEIAALEEQLKQSNDDEYIEKIARQQLKMVGSDEIIIIDIGKE
;
A
#
# COMPACT_ATOMS: atom_id res chain seq x y z
N MET A 1 27.41 58.65 -41.20
CA MET A 1 27.46 58.09 -39.83
C MET A 1 26.32 57.09 -39.66
N LYS A 2 26.60 55.79 -39.44
CA LYS A 2 25.55 54.77 -39.23
C LYS A 2 25.18 54.71 -37.75
N ASN A 3 23.94 55.09 -37.43
CA ASN A 3 23.40 55.03 -36.07
C ASN A 3 23.20 53.57 -35.62
N PRO A 4 23.65 53.14 -34.42
CA PRO A 4 23.37 51.80 -33.93
C PRO A 4 21.91 51.70 -33.47
N LYS A 5 21.09 50.93 -34.19
CA LYS A 5 19.71 50.61 -33.80
C LYS A 5 19.74 49.87 -32.46
N LYS A 6 19.31 50.53 -31.38
CA LYS A 6 19.12 49.91 -30.06
C LYS A 6 18.10 48.77 -30.19
N ARG A 7 18.55 47.53 -29.99
CA ARG A 7 17.70 46.33 -29.97
C ARG A 7 16.66 46.48 -28.86
N LYS A 8 15.39 46.73 -29.21
CA LYS A 8 14.27 46.65 -28.26
C LYS A 8 14.25 45.22 -27.71
N LYS A 9 14.66 45.03 -26.46
CA LYS A 9 14.53 43.73 -25.78
C LYS A 9 13.06 43.34 -25.82
N SER A 10 12.77 42.26 -26.55
CA SER A 10 11.43 41.71 -26.74
C SER A 10 10.77 41.47 -25.38
N LYS A 11 9.64 42.15 -25.12
CA LYS A 11 8.84 41.98 -23.89
C LYS A 11 8.40 40.51 -23.70
N ASN A 12 8.32 39.73 -24.77
CA ASN A 12 7.96 38.29 -24.73
C ASN A 12 8.98 37.46 -23.93
N ASN A 13 10.25 37.83 -23.91
CA ASN A 13 11.27 37.09 -23.16
C ASN A 13 11.11 37.25 -21.64
N ARG A 14 10.45 38.32 -21.16
CA ARG A 14 10.18 38.50 -19.72
C ARG A 14 9.00 37.63 -19.27
N ILE A 15 7.96 37.56 -20.09
CA ILE A 15 6.77 36.74 -19.80
C ILE A 15 7.14 35.26 -19.81
N PHE A 16 7.90 34.81 -20.81
CA PHE A 16 8.38 33.42 -20.87
C PHE A 16 9.22 33.03 -19.64
N LYS A 17 10.12 33.92 -19.20
CA LYS A 17 10.90 33.69 -17.97
C LYS A 17 10.03 33.60 -16.72
N LEU A 18 8.95 34.37 -16.65
CA LEU A 18 8.02 34.34 -15.52
C LEU A 18 7.25 33.01 -15.47
N ILE A 19 6.76 32.55 -16.62
CA ILE A 19 6.08 31.24 -16.74
C ILE A 19 7.05 30.10 -16.38
N LEU A 20 8.29 30.16 -16.88
CA LEU A 20 9.31 29.17 -16.56
C LEU A 20 9.64 29.15 -15.05
N LEU A 21 9.71 30.33 -14.40
CA LEU A 21 9.92 30.43 -12.96
C LEU A 21 8.77 29.77 -12.18
N LEU A 22 7.52 30.03 -12.57
CA LEU A 22 6.36 29.40 -11.94
C LEU A 22 6.34 27.88 -12.14
N PHE A 23 6.71 27.41 -13.34
CA PHE A 23 6.79 25.98 -13.63
C PHE A 23 7.85 25.28 -12.76
N ILE A 24 9.03 25.89 -12.62
CA ILE A 24 10.09 25.38 -11.74
C ILE A 24 9.64 25.42 -10.28
N GLY A 25 8.99 26.49 -9.85
CA GLY A 25 8.46 26.61 -8.49
C GLY A 25 7.44 25.52 -8.15
N TYR A 26 6.49 25.27 -9.06
CA TYR A 26 5.53 24.17 -8.95
C TYR A 26 6.25 22.81 -8.84
N PHE A 27 7.21 22.56 -9.72
CA PHE A 27 7.96 21.30 -9.73
C PHE A 27 8.73 21.06 -8.43
N VAL A 28 9.35 22.10 -7.86
CA VAL A 28 10.05 22.01 -6.57
C VAL A 28 9.10 21.68 -5.43
N ILE A 29 7.92 22.31 -5.38
CA ILE A 29 6.90 22.03 -4.35
C ILE A 29 6.43 20.58 -4.46
N THR A 30 6.07 20.12 -5.66
CA THR A 30 5.63 18.74 -5.89
C THR A 30 6.71 17.73 -5.51
N MET A 31 7.96 17.97 -5.88
CA MET A 31 9.09 17.09 -5.51
C MET A 31 9.30 17.03 -3.99
N TYR A 32 9.11 18.15 -3.27
CA TYR A 32 9.22 18.18 -1.81
C TYR A 32 8.11 17.35 -1.15
N GLN A 33 6.87 17.51 -1.62
CA GLN A 33 5.72 16.73 -1.13
C GLN A 33 5.92 15.22 -1.36
N GLN A 34 6.36 14.83 -2.54
CA GLN A 34 6.62 13.43 -2.88
C GLN A 34 7.70 12.79 -2.00
N LYS A 35 8.73 13.56 -1.60
CA LYS A 35 9.78 13.05 -0.70
C LYS A 35 9.23 12.75 0.70
N CYS A 36 8.42 13.65 1.27
CA CYS A 36 7.80 13.42 2.57
C CYS A 36 6.83 12.23 2.52
N GLU A 37 6.03 12.12 1.46
CA GLU A 37 5.11 11.00 1.26
C GLU A 37 5.85 9.67 1.16
N MET A 38 6.95 9.62 0.39
CA MET A 38 7.80 8.43 0.31
C MET A 38 8.36 7.98 1.66
N GLU A 39 8.74 8.91 2.52
CA GLU A 39 9.28 8.58 3.85
C GLU A 39 8.18 7.99 4.75
N LEU A 40 6.98 8.56 4.69
CA LEU A 40 5.82 8.02 5.40
C LEU A 40 5.45 6.61 4.91
N LEU A 41 5.42 6.39 3.59
CA LEU A 41 5.13 5.07 3.03
C LEU A 41 6.17 4.03 3.45
N ARG A 42 7.45 4.40 3.53
CA ARG A 42 8.50 3.48 4.02
C ARG A 42 8.32 3.11 5.49
N GLN A 43 7.91 4.06 6.33
CA GLN A 43 7.62 3.77 7.74
C GLN A 43 6.43 2.81 7.87
N GLN A 44 5.37 3.03 7.07
CA GLN A 44 4.22 2.13 7.03
C GLN A 44 4.62 0.73 6.52
N GLU A 45 5.43 0.65 5.47
CA GLU A 45 5.95 -0.62 4.94
C GLU A 45 6.72 -1.39 6.02
N ALA A 46 7.59 -0.72 6.77
CA ALA A 46 8.32 -1.34 7.89
C ALA A 46 7.38 -1.85 8.98
N GLU A 47 6.36 -1.07 9.36
CA GLU A 47 5.35 -1.49 10.35
C GLU A 47 4.54 -2.70 9.85
N TYR A 48 4.15 -2.74 8.58
CA TYR A 48 3.45 -3.88 8.00
C TYR A 48 4.36 -5.11 7.92
N MET A 49 5.63 -4.96 7.58
CA MET A 49 6.59 -6.06 7.59
C MET A 49 6.78 -6.63 9.00
N GLU A 50 6.88 -5.78 10.02
CA GLU A 50 6.96 -6.22 11.41
C GLU A 50 5.71 -6.99 11.83
N LYS A 51 4.52 -6.50 11.48
CA LYS A 51 3.25 -7.22 11.72
C LYS A 51 3.22 -8.57 11.02
N ILE A 52 3.69 -8.66 9.77
CA ILE A 52 3.79 -9.93 9.05
C ILE A 52 4.75 -10.89 9.76
N GLU A 53 5.88 -10.41 10.25
CA GLU A 53 6.85 -11.24 10.96
C GLU A 53 6.29 -11.73 12.30
N GLN A 54 5.61 -10.87 13.06
CA GLN A 54 4.92 -11.24 14.29
C GLN A 54 3.85 -12.29 14.03
N ARG A 55 3.00 -12.09 13.01
CA ARG A 55 1.98 -13.07 12.61
C ARG A 55 2.59 -14.40 12.17
N LYS A 56 3.72 -14.39 11.44
CA LYS A 56 4.43 -15.61 11.08
C LYS A 56 4.98 -16.36 12.30
N LYS A 57 5.52 -15.64 13.29
CA LYS A 57 5.98 -16.24 14.56
C LYS A 57 4.81 -16.82 15.35
N GLU A 58 3.68 -16.11 15.41
CA GLU A 58 2.45 -16.62 16.03
C GLU A 58 1.95 -17.90 15.33
N ILE A 59 1.90 -17.90 13.99
CA ILE A 59 1.52 -19.09 13.21
C ILE A 59 2.47 -20.24 13.48
N ALA A 60 3.79 -20.02 13.47
CA ALA A 60 4.77 -21.06 13.74
C ALA A 60 4.63 -21.63 15.16
N ALA A 61 4.41 -20.78 16.17
CA ALA A 61 4.18 -21.21 17.54
C ALA A 61 2.86 -21.97 17.70
N LEU A 62 1.80 -21.53 17.01
CA LEU A 62 0.52 -22.23 16.97
C LEU A 62 0.65 -23.57 16.24
N GLU A 63 1.39 -23.65 15.14
CA GLU A 63 1.66 -24.90 14.42
C GLU A 63 2.51 -25.88 15.25
N GLU A 64 3.46 -25.38 16.04
CA GLU A 64 4.26 -26.21 16.95
C GLU A 64 3.38 -26.77 18.09
N GLN A 65 2.50 -25.93 18.65
CA GLN A 65 1.46 -26.38 19.60
C GLN A 65 0.49 -27.37 18.95
N LEU A 66 0.08 -27.13 17.71
CA LEU A 66 -0.83 -27.99 16.95
C LEU A 66 -0.19 -29.35 16.64
N LYS A 67 1.09 -29.39 16.28
CA LYS A 67 1.86 -30.64 16.09
C LYS A 67 2.04 -31.40 17.40
N GLN A 68 2.20 -30.69 18.52
CA GLN A 68 2.14 -31.30 19.85
C GLN A 68 0.73 -31.77 20.22
N SER A 69 -0.31 -31.15 19.65
CA SER A 69 -1.74 -31.37 19.88
C SER A 69 -2.45 -32.07 18.72
N ASN A 70 -1.75 -32.88 17.91
CA ASN A 70 -2.29 -33.65 16.77
C ASN A 70 -3.31 -34.73 17.22
N ASP A 71 -4.38 -34.33 17.92
CA ASP A 71 -5.69 -34.96 17.85
C ASP A 71 -6.36 -34.36 16.61
N ASP A 72 -6.64 -35.18 15.60
CA ASP A 72 -7.31 -34.79 14.36
C ASP A 72 -8.60 -33.97 14.60
N GLU A 73 -9.24 -34.15 15.77
CA GLU A 73 -10.40 -33.36 16.25
C GLU A 73 -10.15 -31.85 16.30
N TYR A 74 -8.95 -31.40 16.68
CA TYR A 74 -8.68 -29.97 16.82
C TYR A 74 -8.59 -29.27 15.47
N ILE A 75 -7.97 -29.94 14.49
CA ILE A 75 -7.85 -29.45 13.11
C ILE A 75 -9.23 -29.39 12.45
N GLU A 76 -10.04 -30.43 12.64
CA GLU A 76 -11.41 -30.48 12.14
C GLU A 76 -12.28 -29.35 12.72
N LYS A 77 -12.12 -29.03 14.00
CA LYS A 77 -12.88 -27.95 14.66
C LYS A 77 -12.55 -26.57 14.08
N ILE A 78 -11.28 -26.25 13.84
CA ILE A 78 -10.89 -24.97 13.24
C ILE A 78 -11.40 -24.87 11.80
N ALA A 79 -11.28 -25.95 11.02
CA ALA A 79 -11.76 -26.02 9.64
C ALA A 79 -13.28 -25.77 9.55
N ARG A 80 -14.07 -26.40 10.42
CA ARG A 80 -15.54 -26.22 10.47
C ARG A 80 -15.95 -24.83 11.00
N GLN A 81 -15.28 -24.31 12.02
CA GLN A 81 -15.69 -23.07 12.70
C GLN A 81 -15.23 -21.79 11.98
N GLN A 82 -13.97 -21.75 11.52
CA GLN A 82 -13.38 -20.54 10.96
C GLN A 82 -13.40 -20.54 9.44
N LEU A 83 -13.19 -21.70 8.82
CA LEU A 83 -13.11 -21.82 7.35
C LEU A 83 -14.41 -22.32 6.73
N LYS A 84 -15.41 -22.72 7.54
CA LYS A 84 -16.67 -23.37 7.11
C LYS A 84 -16.45 -24.51 6.11
N MET A 85 -15.32 -25.20 6.25
CA MET A 85 -14.99 -26.36 5.44
C MET A 85 -15.72 -27.58 6.01
N VAL A 86 -16.23 -28.44 5.13
CA VAL A 86 -16.88 -29.71 5.46
C VAL A 86 -16.05 -30.87 4.94
N GLY A 87 -16.16 -32.03 5.61
CA GLY A 87 -15.47 -33.24 5.19
C GLY A 87 -15.91 -33.70 3.80
N SER A 88 -15.03 -34.41 3.08
CA SER A 88 -15.26 -34.86 1.71
C SER A 88 -16.54 -35.70 1.53
N ASP A 89 -17.01 -36.35 2.59
CA ASP A 89 -18.19 -37.23 2.62
C ASP A 89 -19.41 -36.60 3.31
N GLU A 90 -19.38 -35.30 3.65
CA GLU A 90 -20.48 -34.60 4.35
C GLU A 90 -21.22 -33.58 3.45
N ILE A 91 -22.55 -33.49 3.60
CA ILE A 91 -23.41 -32.60 2.79
C ILE A 91 -23.93 -31.45 3.66
N ILE A 92 -23.73 -30.21 3.22
CA ILE A 92 -24.26 -29.01 3.91
C ILE A 92 -25.76 -28.90 3.67
N ILE A 93 -26.57 -29.10 4.71
CA ILE A 93 -28.01 -28.84 4.68
C ILE A 93 -28.24 -27.40 5.18
N ILE A 94 -28.51 -26.48 4.25
CA ILE A 94 -28.89 -25.10 4.58
C ILE A 94 -30.42 -25.04 4.55
N ASP A 95 -31.05 -24.95 5.72
CA ASP A 95 -32.48 -24.68 5.82
C ASP A 95 -32.74 -23.20 5.50
N ILE A 96 -33.00 -22.94 4.22
CA ILE A 96 -33.58 -21.67 3.77
C ILE A 96 -35.05 -21.70 4.14
N GLY A 97 -35.35 -21.24 5.36
CA GLY A 97 -36.70 -21.12 5.87
C GLY A 97 -37.61 -20.47 4.81
N LYS A 98 -38.56 -21.27 4.30
CA LYS A 98 -39.70 -20.74 3.57
C LYS A 98 -40.58 -20.01 4.58
N GLU A 99 -40.71 -18.69 4.43
CA GLU A 99 -41.91 -18.00 4.88
C GLU A 99 -43.13 -18.45 4.07
#